data_AF-A0A947KAI2-F1
#
_entry.id   AF-A0A947KAI2-F1
#
_cell.length_a   1.000
_cell.length_b   1.000
_cell.length_c   1.000
_cell.angle_alpha   90.00
_cell.angle_beta   90.00
_cell.angle_gamma   90.00
#
_symmetry.space_group_name_H-M   'P 1'
#
loop_
_entity.id
_entity.type
_entity.pdbx_description
1 polymer ?
#
loop_
_entity_poly.entity_id
_entity_poly.type
_entity_poly.pdbx_seq_one_letter_code
_entity_poly.pdbx_strand_id
1 'polypeptide(L)' 'MKQYNLCIKKVLELAREMIILADEGQGAAEDDGCRLLYSVLQDCAYKIRKQAEEEREGHCRTGKWDEPGSECEATNSYQ' A
#
# COMPACT_ATOMS: atom_id res chain seq x y z
N MET A 1 16.06 1.90 -11.85
CA MET A 1 14.73 2.38 -11.41
C MET A 1 14.77 3.87 -11.16
N LYS A 2 13.89 4.63 -11.83
CA LYS A 2 13.75 6.09 -11.69
C LYS A 2 13.25 6.48 -10.31
N GLN A 3 13.61 7.69 -9.86
CA GLN A 3 13.33 8.19 -8.51
C GLN A 3 11.85 8.14 -8.13
N TYR A 4 10.94 8.47 -9.06
CA TYR A 4 9.51 8.43 -8.79
C TYR A 4 8.98 7.01 -8.55
N ASN A 5 9.53 5.99 -9.22
CA ASN A 5 9.18 4.59 -8.98
C ASN A 5 9.68 4.13 -7.61
N LEU A 6 10.86 4.60 -7.18
CA LEU A 6 11.37 4.34 -5.84
C LEU A 6 10.46 4.95 -4.76
N CYS A 7 9.94 6.16 -4.98
CA CYS A 7 8.99 6.77 -4.06
C CYS A 7 7.70 5.94 -3.95
N ILE A 8 7.15 5.46 -5.07
CA ILE A 8 5.96 4.58 -5.07
C ILE A 8 6.23 3.30 -4.28
N LYS A 9 7.39 2.64 -4.48
CA LYS A 9 7.77 1.47 -3.68
C LYS A 9 7.84 1.77 -2.19
N LYS A 10 8.45 2.91 -1.80
CA LYS A 10 8.52 3.32 -0.39
C LYS A 10 7.14 3.56 0.21
N VAL A 11 6.20 4.12 -0.56
CA VAL A 11 4.81 4.33 -0.11
C VAL A 11 4.11 2.98 0.09
N LEU A 12 4.31 2.00 -0.81
CA LEU A 12 3.76 0.66 -0.65
C LEU A 12 4.30 -0.06 0.60
N GLU A 13 5.61 0.05 0.85
CA GLU A 13 6.21 -0.51 2.07
C GLU A 13 5.70 0.20 3.33
N LEU A 14 5.59 1.54 3.32
CA LEU A 14 5.01 2.28 4.43
C LEU A 14 3.57 1.86 4.71
N ALA A 15 2.74 1.69 3.66
CA ALA A 15 1.37 1.22 3.83
C ALA A 15 1.32 -0.20 4.43
N ARG A 16 2.26 -1.08 4.09
CA ARG A 16 2.40 -2.40 4.73
C ARG A 16 2.74 -2.27 6.21
N GLU A 17 3.72 -1.44 6.55
CA GLU A 17 4.09 -1.17 7.95
C GLU A 17 2.92 -0.61 8.76
N MET A 18 2.13 0.31 8.17
CA MET A 18 0.93 0.84 8.80
C MET A 18 -0.13 -0.24 9.07
N ILE A 19 -0.34 -1.20 8.14
CA ILE A 19 -1.28 -2.31 8.33
C ILE A 19 -0.84 -3.20 9.49
N ILE A 20 0.45 -3.56 9.56
CA ILE A 20 1.02 -4.38 10.63
C ILE A 20 0.85 -3.68 11.97
N LEU A 21 1.22 -2.40 12.05
CA LEU A 21 1.09 -1.61 13.28
C LEU A 21 -0.37 -1.47 13.74
N ALA A 22 -1.30 -1.31 12.80
CA ALA A 22 -2.72 -1.25 13.13
C ALA A 22 -3.23 -2.58 13.71
N ASP A 23 -2.82 -3.72 13.15
CA ASP A 23 -3.20 -5.05 13.65
C ASP A 23 -2.65 -5.32 15.05
N GLU A 24 -1.35 -5.05 15.26
CA GLU A 24 -0.71 -5.13 16.58
C GLU A 24 -1.40 -4.22 17.59
N GLY A 25 -1.71 -2.98 17.19
CA GLY A 25 -2.40 -2.00 18.02
C GLY A 25 -3.82 -2.43 18.42
N GLN A 26 -4.60 -2.99 17.48
CA GLN A 26 -5.92 -3.54 17.78
C GLN A 26 -5.84 -4.70 18.78
N GLY A 27 -4.84 -5.57 18.64
CA GLY A 27 -4.60 -6.68 19.57
C GLY A 27 -4.24 -6.23 20.99
N ALA A 28 -3.57 -5.08 21.13
CA ALA A 28 -3.15 -4.51 22.40
C ALA A 28 -4.12 -3.46 22.99
N ALA A 29 -5.22 -3.11 22.31
CA ALA A 29 -6.06 -1.99 22.70
C ALA A 29 -6.91 -2.27 23.96
N GLU A 30 -6.66 -1.46 25.02
CA GLU A 30 -7.37 -1.54 26.31
C GLU A 30 -8.66 -0.71 26.36
N ASP A 31 -8.82 0.26 25.46
CA ASP A 31 -10.00 1.13 25.41
C ASP A 31 -10.50 1.38 23.97
N ASP A 32 -11.68 2.00 23.89
CA ASP A 32 -12.32 2.33 22.61
C ASP A 32 -11.55 3.41 21.83
N GLY A 33 -10.82 4.28 22.51
CA GLY A 33 -10.02 5.33 21.88
C GLY A 33 -8.85 4.76 21.08
N CYS A 34 -8.14 3.80 21.66
CA CYS A 34 -7.07 3.04 21.02
C CYS A 34 -7.62 2.24 19.83
N ARG A 35 -8.74 1.53 20.01
CA ARG A 35 -9.40 0.79 18.93
C ARG A 35 -9.78 1.72 17.77
N LEU A 36 -10.33 2.89 18.06
CA LEU A 36 -10.67 3.88 17.03
C LEU A 36 -9.42 4.36 16.29
N LEU A 37 -8.35 4.70 17.02
CA LEU A 37 -7.09 5.14 16.42
C LEU A 37 -6.50 4.10 15.46
N TYR A 38 -6.43 2.84 15.87
CA TYR A 38 -5.87 1.78 15.03
C TYR A 38 -6.79 1.41 13.86
N SER A 39 -8.11 1.56 14.00
CA SER A 39 -9.05 1.42 12.88
C SER A 39 -8.82 2.52 11.84
N VAL A 40 -8.62 3.77 12.28
CA VAL A 40 -8.30 4.90 11.38
C VAL A 40 -6.97 4.66 10.68
N LEU A 41 -5.95 4.19 11.41
CA LEU A 41 -4.64 3.86 10.82
C LEU A 41 -4.78 2.81 9.72
N GLN A 42 -5.54 1.75 9.97
CA GLN A 42 -5.79 0.67 9.01
C GLN A 42 -6.50 1.19 7.75
N ASP A 43 -7.56 2.00 7.90
CA ASP A 43 -8.28 2.59 6.78
C ASP A 43 -7.39 3.49 5.91
N CYS A 44 -6.56 4.31 6.54
CA CYS A 44 -5.59 5.15 5.85
C CYS A 44 -4.57 4.31 5.09
N ALA A 45 -4.05 3.24 5.70
CA ALA A 45 -3.08 2.35 5.08
C ALA A 45 -3.62 1.69 3.81
N TYR A 46 -4.86 1.17 3.85
CA TYR A 46 -5.50 0.58 2.68
C TYR A 46 -5.75 1.60 1.55
N LYS A 47 -6.18 2.82 1.88
CA LYS A 47 -6.35 3.90 0.89
C LYS A 47 -5.03 4.27 0.21
N ILE A 48 -3.97 4.44 1.00
CA ILE A 48 -2.63 4.76 0.49
C ILE A 48 -2.11 3.62 -0.39
N ARG A 49 -2.23 2.36 0.06
CA ARG A 49 -1.79 1.19 -0.71
C ARG A 49 -2.46 1.14 -2.08
N LYS A 50 -3.80 1.27 -2.11
CA LYS A 50 -4.57 1.26 -3.35
C LYS A 50 -4.10 2.36 -4.32
N GLN A 51 -3.95 3.59 -3.86
CA GLN A 51 -3.50 4.70 -4.71
C GLN A 51 -2.07 4.49 -5.25
N ALA A 52 -1.17 3.94 -4.43
CA ALA A 52 0.19 3.65 -4.86
C ALA A 52 0.26 2.46 -5.86
N GLU A 53 -0.61 1.46 -5.70
CA GLU A 53 -0.78 0.35 -6.65
C GLU A 53 -1.30 0.86 -8.00
N GLU A 54 -2.32 1.72 -8.00
CA GLU A 54 -2.87 2.36 -9.21
C GLU A 54 -1.81 3.20 -9.95
N GLU A 55 -0.98 3.95 -9.22
CA GLU A 55 0.11 4.74 -9.82
C GLU A 55 1.21 3.84 -10.41
N ARG A 56 1.60 2.78 -9.68
CA ARG A 56 2.53 1.74 -10.18
C ARG A 56 1.99 1.13 -11.47
N GLU A 57 0.72 0.72 -11.50
CA GLU A 57 0.06 0.16 -12.67
C GLU A 57 0.00 1.17 -13.83
N GLY A 58 -0.21 2.46 -13.54
CA GLY A 58 -0.09 3.54 -14.53
C GLY A 58 1.30 3.64 -15.15
N HIS A 59 2.35 3.54 -14.33
CA HIS A 59 3.74 3.52 -14.80
C HIS A 59 4.08 2.25 -15.59
N CYS A 60 3.58 1.10 -15.16
CA CYS A 60 3.68 -0.16 -15.88
C CYS A 60 3.06 -0.07 -17.28
N ARG A 61 1.79 0.36 -17.37
CA ARG A 61 1.06 0.50 -18.65
C ARG A 61 1.74 1.44 -19.63
N THR A 62 2.45 2.45 -19.12
CA THR A 62 3.14 3.45 -19.95
C THR A 62 4.62 3.12 -20.21
N GLY A 63 5.10 1.95 -19.78
CA GLY A 63 6.51 1.54 -19.93
C GLY A 63 7.50 2.38 -19.12
N LYS A 64 7.00 3.10 -18.11
CA LYS A 64 7.80 3.96 -17.22
C LYS A 64 8.29 3.21 -15.98
N TRP A 65 7.87 1.97 -15.78
CA TRP A 65 8.30 1.10 -14.67
C TRP A 65 9.55 0.30 -15.07
N ASP A 66 10.69 0.54 -14.41
CA ASP A 66 12.00 0.03 -14.86
C ASP A 66 12.39 -1.32 -14.23
N GLU A 67 11.47 -2.27 -14.06
CA GLU A 67 11.82 -3.63 -13.61
C GLU A 67 12.06 -4.58 -14.78
N PRO A 68 13.29 -5.08 -14.98
CA PRO A 68 13.55 -6.11 -15.97
C PRO A 68 12.89 -7.41 -15.53
N GLY A 69 11.79 -7.80 -16.21
CA GLY A 69 11.14 -9.09 -16.02
C GLY A 69 10.02 -9.15 -14.98
N SER A 70 9.55 -8.02 -14.43
CA SER A 70 8.28 -8.04 -13.69
C SER A 70 7.14 -7.92 -14.70
N GLU A 71 6.44 -9.02 -14.95
CA GLU A 71 5.10 -8.95 -15.52
C GLU A 71 4.29 -8.05 -14.59
N CYS A 72 3.98 -6.84 -15.06
CA CYS A 72 2.93 -6.04 -14.47
C CYS A 72 1.64 -6.81 -14.78
N GLU A 73 1.37 -7.86 -14.00
CA GLU A 73 0.15 -8.64 -14.11
C GLU A 73 -0.99 -7.65 -13.92
N ALA A 74 -1.68 -7.36 -15.04
CA ALA A 74 -2.94 -6.67 -14.99
C ALA A 74 -3.80 -7.47 -14.02
N THR A 75 -4.14 -6.86 -12.88
CA THR A 75 -5.08 -7.44 -11.94
C THR A 75 -6.39 -7.60 -12.68
N ASN A 76 -6.56 -8.78 -13.27
CA ASN A 76 -7.75 -9.15 -13.99
C ASN A 76 -8.82 -9.26 -12.89
N SER A 77 -9.70 -8.27 -12.86
CA SER A 77 -10.82 -8.19 -11.94
C SER A 77 -11.79 -9.33 -12.20
N TYR A 78 -11.62 -10.49 -11.55
CA TYR A 78 -12.59 -11.59 -11.38
C TYR A 78 -11.99 -12.49 -10.27
N GLN A 79 -12.65 -12.84 -9.16
CA GLN A 79 -14.06 -13.10 -8.88
C GLN A 79 -14.46 -12.61 -7.48
#